data_AF-A0A136PA23-F1
#
_entry.id   AF-A0A136PA23-F1
#
_cell.length_a   1.000
_cell.length_b   1.000
_cell.length_c   1.000
_cell.angle_alpha   90.00
_cell.angle_beta   90.00
_cell.angle_gamma   90.00
#
_symmetry.space_group_name_H-M   'P 1'
#
loop_
_entity.id
_entity.type
_entity.pdbx_description
1 polymer ?
#
loop_
_entity_poly.entity_id
_entity_poly.type
_entity_poly.pdbx_seq_one_letter_code
_entity_poly.pdbx_strand_id
1 'polypeptide(L)'
;MKKLKLQVQLSLDGFVCGPNGELDWMTWNLSDDLKKFIRDLNEPADTILLGKNMTDGFINHWKNVKADKNNPEYWGGVKFTDTPKVVFSK
;
A
#
# COMPACT_ATOMS: atom_id res chain seq x y z
N MET A 1 14.36 -15.09 -11.66
CA MET A 1 14.19 -15.08 -10.19
C MET A 1 13.20 -14.00 -9.80
N LYS A 2 12.28 -14.25 -8.87
CA LYS A 2 11.37 -13.21 -8.36
C LYS A 2 12.12 -12.28 -7.38
N LYS A 3 11.67 -11.03 -7.27
CA LYS A 3 12.22 -10.03 -6.34
C LYS A 3 11.19 -9.73 -5.26
N LEU A 4 11.62 -9.68 -4.01
CA LEU A 4 10.84 -9.11 -2.91
C LEU A 4 11.12 -7.59 -2.88
N LYS A 5 10.06 -6.79 -2.90
CA LYS A 5 10.15 -5.32 -2.89
C LYS A 5 9.42 -4.80 -1.65
N LEU A 6 10.02 -3.81 -0.99
CA LEU A 6 9.41 -3.07 0.11
C LEU A 6 9.16 -1.63 -0.35
N GLN A 7 7.94 -1.14 -0.16
CA GLN A 7 7.57 0.26 -0.31
C GLN A 7 6.90 0.72 0.98
N VAL A 8 7.43 1.77 1.60
CA VAL A 8 6.94 2.29 2.88
C VAL A 8 7.25 3.79 2.99
N GLN A 9 6.37 4.55 3.66
CA GLN A 9 6.70 5.89 4.16
C GLN A 9 7.29 5.74 5.56
N LEU A 10 8.35 6.49 5.86
CA LEU A 10 9.07 6.41 7.13
C LEU A 10 9.23 7.81 7.70
N SER A 11 9.09 7.96 9.01
CA SER A 11 9.49 9.18 9.70
C SER A 11 11.01 9.39 9.63
N LEU A 12 11.46 10.61 9.91
CA LEU A 12 12.90 10.96 9.86
C LEU A 12 13.75 10.13 10.83
N ASP A 13 13.18 9.77 11.98
CA ASP A 13 13.78 8.96 13.04
C ASP A 13 13.52 7.46 12.88
N GLY A 14 12.88 7.02 11.79
CA GLY A 14 12.89 5.62 11.37
C GLY A 14 11.67 4.78 11.72
N PHE A 15 10.51 5.40 11.98
CA PHE A 15 9.27 4.71 12.34
C PHE A 15 8.26 4.70 11.20
N VAL A 16 7.47 3.63 11.11
CA VAL A 16 6.42 3.43 10.09
C VAL A 16 5.02 3.76 10.60
N CYS A 17 4.86 3.93 11.91
CA CYS A 17 3.64 4.35 12.59
C CYS A 17 3.98 4.91 13.99
N GLY A 18 3.02 5.60 14.61
CA GLY A 18 3.11 5.98 16.02
C GLY A 18 3.01 4.79 16.98
N PRO A 19 3.23 5.00 18.29
CA PRO A 19 3.24 3.93 19.30
C PRO A 19 1.96 3.09 19.38
N ASN A 20 0.82 3.62 18.93
CA ASN A 20 -0.47 2.92 18.89
C ASN A 20 -0.95 2.64 17.46
N GLY A 21 -0.05 2.74 16.46
CA GLY A 21 -0.39 2.50 15.06
C GLY A 21 -0.89 3.74 14.32
N GLU A 22 -0.62 4.94 14.82
CA GLU A 22 -1.05 6.20 14.21
C GLU A 22 -0.35 6.45 12.86
N LEU A 23 -1.13 6.94 11.91
CA LEU A 23 -0.75 7.16 10.51
C LEU A 23 -1.05 8.61 10.04
N ASP A 24 -1.49 9.47 10.95
CA ASP A 24 -1.88 10.87 10.74
C ASP A 24 -0.71 11.78 10.30
N TRP A 25 0.52 11.38 10.62
CA TRP A 25 1.74 12.06 10.20
C TRP A 25 2.08 11.83 8.71
N MET A 26 1.51 10.82 8.07
CA MET A 26 1.82 10.50 6.67
C MET A 26 1.31 11.59 5.73
N THR A 27 2.08 11.86 4.67
CA THR A 27 1.71 12.85 3.66
C THR A 27 1.30 12.18 2.35
N TRP A 28 0.28 12.74 1.69
CA TRP A 28 -0.29 12.21 0.45
C TRP A 28 -0.18 13.19 -0.72
N ASN A 29 0.56 14.28 -0.53
CA ASN A 29 0.86 15.28 -1.56
C ASN A 29 1.99 14.79 -2.47
N LEU A 30 1.76 13.65 -3.13
CA LEU A 30 2.71 13.04 -4.04
C LEU A 30 2.71 13.83 -5.35
N SER A 31 3.90 14.22 -5.80
CA SER A 31 4.11 14.73 -7.15
C SER A 31 3.88 13.62 -8.19
N ASP A 32 3.61 13.99 -9.43
CA ASP A 32 3.23 13.02 -10.47
C ASP A 32 4.38 12.07 -10.85
N ASP A 33 5.63 12.52 -10.74
CA ASP A 33 6.83 11.67 -10.89
C ASP A 33 6.92 10.62 -9.78
N LEU A 34 6.61 10.99 -8.53
CA LEU A 34 6.60 10.05 -7.41
C LEU A 34 5.45 9.05 -7.52
N LYS A 35 4.25 9.49 -7.94
CA LYS A 35 3.13 8.59 -8.27
C LYS A 35 3.52 7.60 -9.36
N LYS A 36 4.18 8.07 -10.42
CA LYS A 36 4.66 7.20 -11.50
C LYS A 36 5.68 6.18 -10.99
N PHE A 37 6.64 6.60 -10.18
CA PHE A 37 7.63 5.70 -9.57
C PHE A 37 6.95 4.61 -8.73
N ILE A 38 6.00 4.97 -7.87
CA ILE A 38 5.24 4.02 -7.04
C ILE A 38 4.45 3.04 -7.92
N ARG A 39 3.83 3.55 -8.99
CA ARG A 39 3.11 2.71 -9.94
C ARG A 39 4.04 1.71 -10.62
N ASP A 40 5.15 2.17 -11.18
CA ASP A 40 6.13 1.32 -11.87
C ASP A 40 6.75 0.28 -10.92
N LEU A 41 6.88 0.62 -9.63
CA LEU A 41 7.37 -0.29 -8.59
C LEU A 41 6.38 -1.45 -8.35
N ASN A 42 5.08 -1.14 -8.29
CA ASN A 42 4.00 -2.06 -7.92
C ASN A 42 3.38 -2.82 -9.09
N GLU A 43 3.36 -2.25 -10.30
CA GLU A 43 2.79 -2.87 -11.51
C GLU A 43 3.28 -4.33 -11.71
N PRO A 44 4.59 -4.66 -11.61
CA PRO A 44 5.06 -6.04 -11.78
C PRO A 44 4.85 -6.95 -10.57
N ALA A 45 4.35 -6.45 -9.43
CA ALA A 45 4.12 -7.28 -8.25
C ALA A 45 2.91 -8.19 -8.48
N ASP A 46 3.10 -9.51 -8.39
CA ASP A 46 2.04 -10.52 -8.59
C ASP A 46 1.54 -11.12 -7.27
N THR A 47 2.15 -10.76 -6.14
CA THR A 47 1.82 -11.25 -4.80
C THR A 47 2.10 -10.14 -3.79
N ILE A 48 1.20 -9.94 -2.82
CA ILE A 48 1.36 -9.02 -1.70
C ILE A 48 1.52 -9.83 -0.41
N LEU A 49 2.54 -9.51 0.38
CA LEU A 49 2.75 -10.12 1.70
C LEU A 49 2.28 -9.14 2.77
N LEU A 50 1.46 -9.60 3.70
CA LEU A 50 0.89 -8.78 4.77
C LEU A 50 1.14 -9.43 6.13
N GLY A 51 1.41 -8.61 7.14
CA GLY A 51 1.31 -9.02 8.54
C GLY A 51 -0.14 -8.98 9.01
N LYS A 52 -0.48 -9.85 9.97
CA LYS A 52 -1.83 -9.97 10.55
C LYS A 52 -2.45 -8.60 10.91
N ASN A 53 -1.71 -7.77 11.63
CA ASN A 53 -2.24 -6.51 12.19
C ASN A 53 -2.55 -5.45 11.11
N MET A 54 -1.94 -5.52 9.93
CA MET A 54 -2.18 -4.57 8.83
C MET A 54 -3.28 -5.03 7.87
N THR A 55 -3.64 -6.32 7.91
CA THR A 55 -4.42 -6.98 6.86
C THR A 55 -5.80 -6.36 6.66
N ASP A 56 -6.54 -6.15 7.76
CA ASP A 56 -7.92 -5.67 7.68
C ASP A 56 -8.00 -4.25 7.15
N GLY A 57 -7.15 -3.35 7.66
CA GLY A 57 -7.06 -1.96 7.19
C GLY A 57 -6.68 -1.88 5.71
N PHE A 58 -5.67 -2.64 5.30
CA PHE A 58 -5.22 -2.70 3.92
C PHE A 58 -6.31 -3.18 2.96
N ILE A 59 -6.96 -4.31 3.28
CA ILE A 59 -8.00 -4.90 2.42
C ILE A 59 -9.21 -3.96 2.31
N ASN A 60 -9.68 -3.41 3.44
CA ASN A 60 -10.87 -2.56 3.44
C ASN A 60 -10.62 -1.24 2.68
N HIS A 61 -9.46 -0.62 2.88
CA HIS A 61 -9.10 0.59 2.15
C HIS A 61 -9.11 0.37 0.63
N TRP A 62 -8.38 -0.62 0.12
CA TRP A 62 -8.28 -0.83 -1.33
C TRP A 62 -9.58 -1.32 -1.97
N LYS A 63 -10.41 -2.08 -1.24
CA LYS A 63 -11.76 -2.43 -1.69
C LYS A 63 -12.63 -1.19 -1.86
N ASN A 64 -12.57 -0.24 -0.92
CA ASN A 64 -13.34 1.01 -1.00
C ASN A 64 -12.86 1.89 -2.15
N VAL A 65 -11.54 2.01 -2.35
CA VAL A 65 -10.97 2.73 -3.50
C VAL A 65 -11.41 2.08 -4.82
N LYS A 66 -11.42 0.74 -4.91
CA LYS A 66 -11.90 0.02 -6.09
C LYS A 66 -13.40 0.21 -6.35
N ALA A 67 -14.21 0.40 -5.30
CA ALA A 67 -15.65 0.59 -5.44
C ALA A 67 -16.01 1.93 -6.10
N ASP A 68 -15.15 2.96 -5.96
CA ASP A 68 -15.33 4.27 -6.58
C ASP A 68 -14.46 4.42 -7.84
N LYS A 69 -15.09 4.28 -9.01
CA LYS A 69 -14.42 4.41 -10.32
C LYS A 69 -13.86 5.82 -10.60
N ASN A 70 -14.34 6.83 -9.89
CA ASN A 70 -13.87 8.21 -10.04
C ASN A 70 -12.74 8.55 -9.06
N ASN A 71 -12.38 7.62 -8.17
CA ASN A 71 -11.29 7.83 -7.23
C ASN A 71 -9.95 8.00 -8.01
N PRO A 72 -9.16 9.04 -7.72
CA PRO A 72 -7.86 9.25 -8.36
C PRO A 72 -6.89 8.06 -8.23
N GLU A 73 -7.05 7.24 -7.19
CA GLU A 73 -6.26 6.05 -6.91
C GLU A 73 -6.92 4.75 -7.40
N TYR A 74 -7.94 4.83 -8.26
CA TYR A 74 -8.69 3.65 -8.74
C TYR A 74 -7.80 2.54 -9.32
N TRP A 75 -6.71 2.90 -10.04
CA TRP A 75 -5.73 1.91 -10.49
C TRP A 75 -5.14 1.10 -9.33
N GLY A 76 -4.79 1.76 -8.22
CA GLY A 76 -4.31 1.12 -7.00
C GLY A 76 -5.41 0.26 -6.36
N GLY A 77 -6.64 0.77 -6.30
CA GLY A 77 -7.81 0.00 -5.86
C GLY A 77 -7.95 -1.34 -6.58
N VAL A 78 -7.89 -1.33 -7.92
CA VAL A 78 -7.92 -2.56 -8.73
C VAL A 78 -6.67 -3.41 -8.45
N LYS A 79 -5.48 -2.84 -8.60
CA LYS A 79 -4.20 -3.56 -8.46
C LYS A 79 -4.08 -4.26 -7.11
N PHE A 80 -4.24 -3.52 -6.02
CA PHE A 80 -4.03 -4.03 -4.67
C PHE A 80 -5.18 -4.90 -4.19
N THR A 81 -6.40 -4.74 -4.69
CA THR A 81 -7.50 -5.66 -4.37
C THR A 81 -7.33 -7.01 -5.08
N ASP A 82 -6.99 -7.01 -6.36
CA ASP A 82 -7.02 -8.21 -7.21
C ASP A 82 -5.71 -9.01 -7.15
N THR A 83 -4.62 -8.40 -6.69
CA THR A 83 -3.35 -9.13 -6.47
C THR A 83 -3.50 -10.12 -5.31
N PRO A 84 -3.14 -11.40 -5.48
CA PRO A 84 -3.12 -12.40 -4.41
C PRO A 84 -2.35 -11.95 -3.17
N LYS A 85 -2.88 -12.28 -1.99
CA LYS A 85 -2.31 -11.89 -0.69
C LYS A 85 -1.93 -13.12 0.12
N VAL A 86 -0.76 -13.07 0.75
CA VAL A 86 -0.33 -14.05 1.77
C VAL A 86 -0.23 -13.31 3.09
N VAL A 87 -0.96 -13.78 4.09
CA VAL A 87 -1.00 -13.18 5.43
C VAL A 87 -0.18 -14.03 6.39
N PHE A 88 0.80 -13.41 7.03
CA PHE A 88 1.63 -14.03 8.06
C PHE A 88 1.06 -13.73 9.45
N SER A 89 1.19 -14.70 10.36
CA SER A 89 0.57 -14.68 11.69
C SER A 89 1.34 -13.89 12.75
N LYS A 90 2.58 -13.50 12.47
CA LYS A 90 3.46 -12.73 13.35
C LYS A 90 3.93 -11.47 12.66
#